data_AF-A0A2E4GNL2-F1
#
_entry.id   AF-A0A2E4GNL2-F1
#
_cell.length_a   1.000
_cell.length_b   1.000
_cell.length_c   1.000
_cell.angle_alpha   90.00
_cell.angle_beta   90.00
_cell.angle_gamma   90.00
#
_symmetry.space_group_name_H-M   'P 1'
#
loop_
_entity.id
_entity.type
_entity.pdbx_description
1 polymer ?
#
loop_
_entity_poly.entity_id
_entity_poly.type
_entity_poly.pdbx_seq_one_letter_code
_entity_poly.pdbx_strand_id
1 'polypeptide(L)'
;MELFLQWIGFDRDSIPEGAEVSFHFANLPESWEVFVFSAIVLLIGWSIFKLYHKENDACPALAKRVLVLIRMTVCLFLLFVFLEPSLSYTKSRSLRPVITLLRDSSESMNTKDRYVDDVSANSAASVMGLTVEGLRSGKPSRVDVVNRILNGGDSKFIDQLSKKGRMQV
;
A
#
# COMPACT_ATOMS: atom_id res chain seq x y z
N MET A 1 -22.38 -16.62 5.68
CA MET A 1 -21.81 -15.31 5.29
C MET A 1 -22.06 -15.03 3.80
N GLU A 2 -21.93 -16.04 2.93
CA GLU A 2 -22.23 -16.00 1.49
C GLU A 2 -23.64 -15.44 1.16
N LEU A 3 -24.69 -16.00 1.76
CA LEU A 3 -26.08 -15.63 1.45
C LEU A 3 -26.46 -14.19 1.86
N PHE A 4 -25.85 -13.69 2.94
CA PHE A 4 -26.16 -12.38 3.51
C PHE A 4 -25.59 -11.25 2.65
N LEU A 5 -24.39 -11.43 2.10
CA LEU A 5 -23.75 -10.47 1.19
C LEU A 5 -24.54 -10.32 -0.11
N GLN A 6 -25.04 -11.44 -0.65
CA GLN A 6 -25.89 -11.44 -1.84
C GLN A 6 -27.24 -10.75 -1.58
N TRP A 7 -27.81 -10.89 -0.38
CA TRP A 7 -29.06 -10.23 0.02
C TRP A 7 -28.94 -8.70 0.17
N ILE A 8 -27.74 -8.20 0.48
CA ILE A 8 -27.45 -6.75 0.57
C ILE A 8 -27.10 -6.17 -0.81
N GLY A 9 -27.18 -6.97 -1.88
CA GLY A 9 -26.91 -6.54 -3.26
C GLY A 9 -25.42 -6.45 -3.58
N PHE A 10 -24.57 -7.12 -2.81
CA PHE A 10 -23.13 -7.14 -3.09
C PHE A 10 -22.81 -8.21 -4.14
N ASP A 11 -22.51 -7.76 -5.35
CA ASP A 11 -22.13 -8.64 -6.46
C ASP A 11 -20.66 -9.04 -6.35
N ARG A 12 -20.40 -10.28 -5.95
CA ARG A 12 -19.04 -10.80 -5.77
C ARG A 12 -18.30 -10.97 -7.09
N ASP A 13 -18.99 -11.06 -8.22
CA ASP A 13 -18.35 -11.20 -9.54
C ASP A 13 -17.62 -9.91 -9.95
N SER A 14 -17.92 -8.79 -9.27
CA SER A 14 -17.21 -7.52 -9.44
C SER A 14 -15.89 -7.42 -8.67
N ILE A 15 -15.57 -8.38 -7.77
CA ILE A 15 -14.39 -8.32 -6.92
C ILE A 15 -13.15 -8.79 -7.70
N PRO A 16 -12.14 -7.94 -7.92
CA PRO A 16 -10.93 -8.36 -8.62
C PRO A 16 -10.14 -9.36 -7.76
N GLU A 17 -9.59 -10.40 -8.41
CA GLU A 17 -8.74 -11.40 -7.75
C GLU A 17 -7.59 -10.72 -6.96
N GLY A 18 -7.49 -11.07 -5.68
CA GLY A 18 -6.49 -10.52 -4.74
C GLY A 18 -6.89 -9.25 -4.00
N ALA A 19 -8.15 -8.81 -4.05
CA ALA A 19 -8.64 -7.71 -3.22
C ALA A 19 -8.93 -8.17 -1.78
N GLU A 20 -8.48 -7.39 -0.81
CA GLU A 20 -8.90 -7.55 0.58
C GLU A 20 -10.25 -6.85 0.78
N VAL A 21 -11.24 -7.61 1.25
CA VAL A 21 -12.56 -7.09 1.60
C VAL A 21 -12.56 -6.74 3.07
N SER A 22 -12.79 -5.47 3.38
CA SER A 22 -12.84 -4.99 4.76
C SER A 22 -14.18 -4.31 5.05
N PHE A 23 -14.77 -4.68 6.19
CA PHE A 23 -15.98 -4.07 6.69
C PHE A 23 -15.59 -2.95 7.65
N HIS A 24 -16.02 -1.74 7.33
CA HIS A 24 -15.76 -0.55 8.14
C HIS A 24 -17.03 0.29 8.27
N PHE A 25 -17.05 1.18 9.25
CA PHE A 25 -18.12 2.16 9.40
C PHE A 25 -17.54 3.49 8.94
N ALA A 26 -18.06 4.04 7.84
CA ALA A 26 -17.47 5.20 7.19
C ALA A 26 -17.48 6.43 8.11
N ASN A 27 -18.49 6.54 8.95
CA ASN A 27 -18.67 7.65 9.89
C ASN A 27 -18.36 7.24 11.34
N LEU A 28 -17.54 6.19 11.55
CA LEU A 28 -17.08 5.88 12.90
C LEU A 28 -16.16 7.01 13.37
N PRO A 29 -16.54 7.76 14.42
CA PRO A 29 -15.69 8.84 14.90
C PRO A 29 -14.35 8.30 15.35
N GLU A 30 -13.27 8.98 14.97
CA GLU A 30 -11.91 8.63 15.38
C GLU A 30 -11.44 9.58 16.50
N SER A 31 -10.55 9.10 17.37
CA SER A 31 -9.94 9.90 18.44
C SER A 31 -10.94 10.47 19.46
N TRP A 32 -11.00 11.80 19.64
CA TRP A 32 -11.79 12.45 20.70
C TRP A 32 -13.30 12.47 20.44
N GLU A 33 -13.69 12.37 19.16
CA GLU A 33 -15.08 12.39 18.72
C GLU A 33 -15.87 11.19 19.26
N VAL A 34 -15.18 10.07 19.57
CA VAL A 34 -15.78 8.89 20.21
C VAL A 34 -16.42 9.26 21.55
N PHE A 35 -15.82 10.16 22.31
CA PHE A 35 -16.36 10.59 23.60
C PHE A 35 -17.63 11.44 23.42
N VAL A 36 -17.64 12.33 22.42
CA VAL A 36 -18.82 13.15 22.10
C VAL A 36 -19.96 12.27 21.60
N PHE A 37 -19.68 11.35 20.68
CA PHE A 37 -20.66 10.39 20.17
C PHE A 37 -21.24 9.54 21.30
N SER A 38 -20.38 8.99 22.17
CA SER A 38 -20.82 8.22 23.34
C SER A 38 -21.69 9.04 24.29
N ALA A 39 -21.34 10.31 24.52
CA ALA A 39 -22.15 11.21 25.35
C ALA A 39 -23.54 11.47 24.72
N ILE A 40 -23.62 11.65 23.41
CA ILE A 40 -24.89 11.81 22.68
C ILE A 40 -25.75 10.53 22.81
N VAL A 41 -25.17 9.35 22.60
CA VAL A 41 -25.88 8.07 22.74
C VAL A 41 -26.44 7.89 24.15
N LEU A 42 -25.62 8.19 25.17
CA LEU A 42 -26.06 8.14 26.58
C LEU A 42 -27.16 9.16 26.88
N LEU A 43 -27.06 10.38 26.32
CA LEU A 43 -28.07 11.42 26.51
C LEU A 43 -29.41 11.03 25.88
N ILE A 44 -29.41 10.42 24.70
CA ILE A 44 -30.62 9.88 24.05
C ILE A 44 -31.25 8.80 24.94
N GLY A 45 -30.45 7.82 25.38
CA GLY A 45 -30.93 6.74 26.26
C GLY A 45 -31.50 7.27 27.58
N TRP A 46 -30.80 8.22 28.22
CA TRP A 46 -31.27 8.86 29.44
C TRP A 46 -32.55 9.68 29.22
N SER A 47 -32.67 10.37 28.09
CA SER A 47 -33.88 11.15 27.75
C SER A 47 -35.09 10.24 27.56
N ILE A 48 -34.92 9.10 26.88
CA ILE A 48 -35.97 8.09 26.74
C ILE A 48 -36.34 7.54 28.12
N PHE A 49 -35.35 7.12 28.92
CA PHE A 49 -35.60 6.61 30.27
C PHE A 49 -36.37 7.61 31.14
N LYS A 50 -35.91 8.86 31.20
CA LYS A 50 -36.52 9.93 32.01
C LYS A 50 -37.93 10.26 31.54
N LEU A 51 -38.18 10.27 30.23
CA LEU A 51 -39.51 10.52 29.67
C LEU A 51 -40.51 9.47 30.16
N TYR A 52 -40.16 8.19 30.04
CA TYR A 52 -41.05 7.09 30.43
C TYR A 52 -41.12 6.84 31.95
N HIS A 53 -40.11 7.27 32.70
CA HIS A 53 -40.13 7.24 34.17
C HIS A 53 -41.02 8.34 34.76
N LYS A 54 -41.15 9.50 34.09
CA LYS A 54 -41.94 10.64 34.55
C LYS A 54 -43.43 10.53 34.19
N GLU A 55 -43.82 9.63 33.29
CA GLU A 55 -45.23 9.46 32.87
C GLU A 55 -46.09 8.76 33.93
N ASN A 56 -47.31 9.32 34.13
CA ASN A 56 -48.33 8.92 35.10
C ASN A 56 -48.54 7.40 35.26
N ASP A 57 -48.91 6.97 36.47
CA ASP A 57 -49.21 5.57 36.84
C ASP A 57 -50.44 4.97 36.13
N ALA A 58 -51.12 5.73 35.28
CA ALA A 58 -52.28 5.29 34.52
C ALA A 58 -51.98 4.19 33.48
N CYS A 59 -50.72 3.99 33.10
CA CYS A 59 -50.32 3.01 32.09
C CYS A 59 -49.61 1.80 32.72
N PRO A 60 -49.98 0.55 32.36
CA PRO A 60 -49.36 -0.67 32.90
C PRO A 60 -47.86 -0.74 32.59
N ALA A 61 -47.08 -1.20 33.56
CA ALA A 61 -45.61 -1.22 33.50
C ALA A 61 -45.04 -2.01 32.29
N LEU A 62 -45.74 -3.05 31.82
CA LEU A 62 -45.35 -3.82 30.63
C LEU A 62 -45.44 -2.98 29.35
N ALA A 63 -46.52 -2.21 29.17
CA ALA A 63 -46.68 -1.34 28.02
C ALA A 63 -45.58 -0.25 27.99
N LYS A 64 -45.26 0.33 29.16
CA LYS A 64 -44.14 1.28 29.29
C LYS A 64 -42.80 0.65 28.87
N ARG A 65 -42.50 -0.58 29.31
CA ARG A 65 -41.26 -1.29 28.94
C ARG A 65 -41.18 -1.58 27.45
N VAL A 66 -42.27 -2.02 26.83
CA VAL A 66 -42.33 -2.30 25.38
C VAL A 66 -42.11 -1.01 24.58
N LEU A 67 -42.75 0.10 24.97
CA LEU A 67 -42.57 1.40 24.33
C LEU A 67 -41.12 1.91 24.45
N VAL A 68 -40.51 1.80 25.64
CA VAL A 68 -39.09 2.13 25.84
C VAL A 68 -38.21 1.28 24.92
N LEU A 69 -38.45 -0.03 24.86
CA LEU A 69 -37.65 -0.94 24.05
C LEU A 69 -37.78 -0.60 22.56
N ILE A 70 -39.00 -0.42 22.04
CA ILE A 70 -39.22 -0.03 20.64
C ILE A 70 -38.50 1.28 20.33
N ARG A 71 -38.61 2.29 21.20
CA ARG A 71 -37.99 3.60 20.97
C ARG A 71 -36.46 3.51 21.02
N MET A 72 -35.90 2.75 21.96
CA MET A 72 -34.47 2.47 22.02
C MET A 72 -34.00 1.74 20.76
N THR A 73 -34.74 0.73 20.29
CA THR A 73 -34.41 0.00 19.06
C THR A 73 -34.42 0.92 17.84
N VAL A 74 -35.41 1.79 17.69
CA VAL A 74 -35.45 2.77 16.59
C VAL A 74 -34.28 3.73 16.66
N CYS A 75 -33.97 4.27 17.84
CA CYS A 75 -32.81 5.15 18.01
C CYS A 75 -31.48 4.44 17.69
N LEU A 76 -31.30 3.21 18.16
CA LEU A 76 -30.11 2.40 17.85
C LEU A 76 -30.03 2.07 16.36
N PHE A 77 -31.16 1.79 15.71
CA PHE A 77 -31.20 1.57 14.27
C PHE A 77 -30.81 2.83 13.49
N LEU A 78 -31.31 4.00 13.88
CA LEU A 78 -30.91 5.27 13.28
C LEU A 78 -29.42 5.56 13.49
N LEU A 79 -28.87 5.26 14.67
CA LEU A 79 -27.44 5.38 14.94
C LEU A 79 -26.61 4.43 14.06
N PHE A 80 -27.09 3.19 13.87
CA PHE A 80 -26.44 2.22 13.01
C PHE A 80 -26.42 2.67 11.54
N VAL A 81 -27.54 3.21 11.04
CA VAL A 81 -27.60 3.80 9.70
C VAL A 81 -26.68 5.02 9.58
N PHE A 82 -26.63 5.87 10.61
CA PHE A 82 -25.77 7.04 10.65
C PHE A 82 -24.27 6.70 10.59
N LEU A 83 -23.86 5.61 11.24
CA LEU A 83 -22.48 5.10 11.19
C LEU A 83 -22.05 4.63 9.79
N GLU A 84 -23.01 4.51 8.86
CA GLU A 84 -22.78 4.18 7.46
C GLU A 84 -21.91 2.91 7.30
N PRO A 85 -22.48 1.72 7.60
CA PRO A 85 -21.77 0.46 7.43
C PRO A 85 -21.38 0.31 5.96
N SER A 86 -20.09 0.33 5.69
CA SER A 86 -19.52 0.30 4.35
C SER A 86 -18.66 -0.94 4.16
N LEU A 87 -18.80 -1.54 2.98
CA LEU A 87 -17.96 -2.65 2.56
C LEU A 87 -17.00 -2.12 1.50
N SER A 88 -15.72 -2.07 1.85
CA SER A 88 -14.68 -1.51 0.99
C SER A 88 -13.77 -2.63 0.48
N TYR A 89 -13.33 -2.52 -0.78
CA TYR A 89 -12.32 -3.39 -1.36
C TYR A 89 -11.05 -2.59 -1.64
N THR A 90 -9.92 -3.02 -1.11
CA THR A 90 -8.64 -2.37 -1.37
C THR A 90 -7.77 -3.27 -2.23
N LYS A 91 -7.38 -2.79 -3.42
CA LYS A 91 -6.42 -3.46 -4.30
C LYS A 91 -5.06 -2.79 -4.20
N SER A 92 -4.17 -3.35 -3.39
CA SER A 92 -2.78 -2.90 -3.34
C SER A 92 -2.05 -3.33 -4.61
N ARG A 93 -1.74 -2.38 -5.50
CA ARG A 93 -0.83 -2.62 -6.63
C ARG A 93 0.56 -2.12 -6.25
N SER A 94 1.48 -3.04 -5.99
CA SER A 94 2.90 -2.71 -5.92
C SER A 94 3.41 -2.40 -7.33
N LEU A 95 3.51 -1.11 -7.66
CA LEU A 95 4.15 -0.65 -8.89
C LEU A 95 5.66 -0.80 -8.74
N ARG A 96 6.23 -1.85 -9.33
CA ARG A 96 7.69 -1.96 -9.45
C ARG A 96 8.14 -1.04 -10.59
N PRO A 97 9.01 -0.05 -10.32
CA PRO A 97 9.51 0.84 -11.38
C PRO A 97 10.29 0.03 -12.41
N VAL A 98 10.19 0.43 -13.69
CA VAL A 98 11.00 -0.14 -14.77
C VAL A 98 12.32 0.63 -14.82
N ILE A 99 13.44 -0.08 -14.69
CA ILE A 99 14.78 0.50 -14.76
C ILE A 99 15.40 0.05 -16.09
N THR A 100 15.62 0.99 -17.00
CA THR A 100 16.26 0.74 -18.30
C THR A 100 17.74 1.09 -18.20
N LEU A 101 18.62 0.10 -18.40
CA LEU A 101 20.06 0.31 -18.45
C LEU A 101 20.48 0.54 -19.90
N LEU A 102 20.79 1.79 -20.24
CA LEU A 102 21.25 2.14 -21.58
C LEU A 102 22.77 2.30 -21.59
N ARG A 103 23.43 1.56 -22.49
CA ARG A 103 24.85 1.72 -22.78
C ARG A 103 25.01 2.58 -24.02
N ASP A 104 25.85 3.61 -23.95
CA ASP A 104 26.23 4.39 -25.13
C ASP A 104 26.83 3.46 -26.21
N SER A 105 26.49 3.74 -27.48
CA SER A 105 26.95 3.03 -28.66
C SER A 105 27.70 3.95 -29.63
N SER A 106 28.20 5.10 -29.17
CA SER A 106 28.97 6.02 -29.98
C SER A 106 30.34 5.44 -30.39
N GLU A 107 30.85 5.85 -31.56
CA GLU A 107 32.19 5.44 -32.06
C GLU A 107 33.33 5.80 -31.10
N SER A 108 33.14 6.85 -30.29
CA SER A 108 34.13 7.26 -29.29
C SER A 108 34.37 6.21 -28.20
N MET A 109 33.40 5.31 -27.98
CA MET A 109 33.51 4.21 -27.03
C MET A 109 34.37 3.06 -27.57
N ASN A 110 34.39 2.87 -28.89
CA ASN A 110 35.17 1.81 -29.56
C ASN A 110 36.65 2.20 -29.78
N THR A 111 37.01 3.43 -29.41
CA THR A 111 38.38 3.92 -29.53
C THR A 111 39.26 3.30 -28.45
N LYS A 112 40.43 2.78 -28.86
CA LYS A 112 41.43 2.20 -27.96
C LYS A 112 42.13 3.29 -27.15
N ASP A 113 41.99 3.23 -25.83
CA ASP A 113 42.61 4.20 -24.94
C ASP A 113 44.09 3.88 -24.68
N ARG A 114 44.90 4.94 -24.52
CA ARG A 114 46.36 4.80 -24.26
C ARG A 114 46.70 4.62 -22.79
N TYR A 115 45.75 4.87 -21.87
CA TYR A 115 45.92 4.72 -20.41
C TYR A 115 47.26 5.32 -19.89
N VAL A 116 47.52 6.58 -20.26
CA VAL A 116 48.76 7.30 -19.90
C VAL A 116 48.81 7.58 -18.41
N ASP A 117 47.67 7.96 -17.84
CA ASP A 117 47.51 8.21 -16.41
C ASP A 117 47.50 6.91 -15.60
N ASP A 118 48.30 6.85 -14.54
CA ASP A 118 48.46 5.66 -13.70
C ASP A 118 47.20 5.36 -12.88
N VAL A 119 46.41 6.38 -12.50
CA VAL A 119 45.15 6.19 -11.75
C VAL A 119 44.13 5.47 -12.64
N SER A 120 43.92 6.00 -13.84
CA SER A 120 43.01 5.45 -14.83
C SER A 120 43.42 4.04 -15.29
N ALA A 121 44.73 3.82 -15.45
CA ALA A 121 45.26 2.52 -15.83
C ALA A 121 45.07 1.47 -14.72
N ASN A 122 45.30 1.83 -13.45
CA ASN A 122 45.07 0.93 -12.32
C ASN A 122 43.60 0.53 -12.18
N SER A 123 42.66 1.47 -12.33
CA SER A 123 41.22 1.19 -12.26
C SER A 123 40.73 0.27 -13.39
N ALA A 124 41.20 0.47 -14.62
CA ALA A 124 40.82 -0.40 -15.73
C ALA A 124 41.52 -1.77 -15.66
N ALA A 125 42.78 -1.82 -15.20
CA ALA A 125 43.54 -3.05 -15.02
C ALA A 125 42.90 -3.97 -13.97
N SER A 126 42.40 -3.41 -12.85
CA SER A 126 41.74 -4.18 -11.79
C SER A 126 40.44 -4.86 -12.26
N VAL A 127 39.66 -4.17 -13.09
CA VAL A 127 38.43 -4.71 -13.71
C VAL A 127 38.73 -5.79 -14.75
N MET A 128 39.76 -5.58 -15.56
CA MET A 128 40.14 -6.51 -16.62
C MET A 128 40.91 -7.73 -16.11
N GLY A 129 41.41 -7.69 -14.87
CA GLY A 129 42.27 -8.73 -14.30
C GLY A 129 43.66 -8.78 -14.95
N LEU A 130 44.15 -7.64 -15.45
CA LEU A 130 45.43 -7.49 -16.13
C LEU A 130 46.39 -6.66 -15.27
N THR A 131 47.70 -6.76 -15.53
CA THR A 131 48.67 -5.80 -15.00
C THR A 131 48.57 -4.48 -15.78
N VAL A 132 49.08 -3.38 -15.21
CA VAL A 132 49.07 -2.06 -15.87
C VAL A 132 49.82 -2.10 -17.21
N GLU A 133 50.93 -2.84 -17.28
CA GLU A 133 51.69 -3.05 -18.51
C GLU A 133 50.92 -3.90 -19.53
N GLY A 134 50.18 -4.92 -19.07
CA GLY A 134 49.29 -5.74 -19.89
C GLY A 134 48.12 -4.93 -20.48
N LEU A 135 47.57 -4.01 -19.69
CA LEU A 135 46.52 -3.10 -20.15
C LEU A 135 47.05 -2.10 -21.19
N ARG A 136 48.22 -1.50 -20.94
CA ARG A 136 48.86 -0.51 -21.84
C ARG A 136 49.31 -1.10 -23.18
N SER A 137 49.67 -2.39 -23.19
CA SER A 137 50.02 -3.11 -24.42
C SER A 137 48.77 -3.53 -25.21
N GLY A 138 47.76 -4.08 -24.53
CA GLY A 138 46.51 -4.52 -25.15
C GLY A 138 45.61 -3.37 -25.64
N LYS A 139 45.67 -2.21 -24.96
CA LYS A 139 44.86 -1.01 -25.23
C LYS A 139 43.39 -1.36 -25.46
N PRO A 140 42.72 -1.97 -24.47
CA PRO A 140 41.29 -2.27 -24.60
C PRO A 140 40.50 -0.99 -24.89
N SER A 141 39.38 -1.13 -25.61
CA SER A 141 38.46 -0.02 -25.81
C SER A 141 37.64 0.25 -24.54
N ARG A 142 37.01 1.42 -24.45
CA ARG A 142 36.10 1.72 -23.33
C ARG A 142 34.91 0.76 -23.30
N VAL A 143 34.42 0.33 -24.47
CA VAL A 143 33.38 -0.71 -24.57
C VAL A 143 33.83 -2.03 -23.94
N ASP A 144 35.07 -2.44 -24.17
CA ASP A 144 35.58 -3.70 -23.63
C ASP A 144 35.61 -3.69 -22.10
N VAL A 145 36.05 -2.56 -21.52
CA VAL A 145 36.07 -2.37 -20.06
C VAL A 145 34.63 -2.37 -19.51
N VAL A 146 33.71 -1.62 -20.11
CA VAL A 146 32.31 -1.57 -19.66
C VAL A 146 31.62 -2.93 -19.79
N ASN A 147 31.79 -3.63 -20.91
CA ASN A 147 31.25 -4.97 -21.08
C ASN A 147 31.82 -5.95 -20.05
N ARG A 148 33.10 -5.80 -19.68
CA ARG A 148 33.70 -6.61 -18.63
C ARG A 148 33.11 -6.30 -17.25
N ILE A 149 32.81 -5.04 -16.93
CA ILE A 149 32.13 -4.65 -15.70
C ILE A 149 30.73 -5.30 -15.64
N LEU A 150 29.97 -5.16 -16.73
CA LEU A 150 28.60 -5.68 -16.83
C LEU A 150 28.54 -7.22 -16.80
N ASN A 151 29.50 -7.91 -17.42
CA ASN A 151 29.50 -9.37 -17.53
C ASN A 151 30.30 -10.09 -16.43
N GLY A 152 31.28 -9.43 -15.83
CA GLY A 152 32.39 -10.09 -15.12
C GLY A 152 32.49 -9.85 -13.61
N GLY A 153 31.79 -8.88 -13.01
CA GLY A 153 32.04 -8.57 -11.59
C GLY A 153 31.03 -7.71 -10.84
N ASP A 154 30.26 -6.85 -11.51
CA ASP A 154 29.26 -6.00 -10.85
C ASP A 154 27.85 -6.58 -10.90
N SER A 155 27.73 -7.91 -10.77
CA SER A 155 26.45 -8.56 -10.49
C SER A 155 25.77 -7.93 -9.29
N LYS A 156 26.54 -7.47 -8.28
CA LYS A 156 26.00 -6.74 -7.13
C LYS A 156 25.26 -5.45 -7.51
N PHE A 157 25.74 -4.69 -8.48
CA PHE A 157 25.06 -3.45 -8.91
C PHE A 157 23.77 -3.77 -9.65
N ILE A 158 23.83 -4.71 -10.60
CA ILE A 158 22.66 -5.20 -11.35
C ILE A 158 21.65 -5.86 -10.41
N ASP A 159 22.10 -6.64 -9.43
CA ASP A 159 21.26 -7.28 -8.41
C ASP A 159 20.62 -6.26 -7.47
N GLN A 160 21.33 -5.18 -7.11
CA GLN A 160 20.76 -4.09 -6.34
C GLN A 160 19.70 -3.32 -7.13
N LEU A 161 19.90 -3.13 -8.44
CA LEU A 161 18.91 -2.53 -9.31
C LEU A 161 17.70 -3.45 -9.52
N SER A 162 17.90 -4.75 -9.71
CA SER A 162 16.82 -5.73 -9.87
C SER A 162 15.95 -5.89 -8.61
N LYS A 163 16.56 -5.69 -7.43
CA LYS A 163 15.81 -5.63 -6.15
C LYS A 163 14.89 -4.41 -6.05
N LYS A 164 15.23 -3.29 -6.71
CA LYS A 164 14.46 -2.04 -6.66
C LYS A 164 13.39 -1.96 -7.74
N GLY A 165 13.54 -2.66 -8.85
CA GLY A 165 12.65 -2.53 -9.98
C GLY A 165 12.79 -3.65 -11.02
N ARG A 166 11.88 -3.66 -11.98
CA ARG A 166 11.96 -4.57 -13.13
C ARG A 166 13.01 -4.02 -14.09
N MET A 167 14.10 -4.77 -14.29
CA MET A 167 15.15 -4.36 -15.22
C MET A 167 14.80 -4.67 -16.67
N GLN A 168 15.15 -3.73 -17.55
CA GLN A 168 15.23 -3.91 -18.99
C GLN A 168 16.64 -3.50 -19.43
N VAL A 169 17.33 -4.40 -20.14
CA VAL A 169 18.68 -4.23 -20.67
C VAL A 169 18.61 -4.11 -22.17
#